data_AF-H0H1K9-F1
#
_entry.id   AF-H0H1K9-F1
#
_cell.length_a   1.000
_cell.length_b   1.000
_cell.length_c   1.000
_cell.angle_alpha   90.00
_cell.angle_beta   90.00
_cell.angle_gamma   90.00
#
_symmetry.space_group_name_H-M   'P 1'
#
loop_
_entity.id
_entity.type
_entity.pdbx_description
1 polymer ?
#
loop_
_entity_poly.entity_id
_entity_poly.type
_entity_poly.pdbx_seq_one_letter_code
_entity_poly.pdbx_strand_id
1 'polypeptide(L)'
;MLEQFNNGSIPQRLDNHIFFGSIHSLTHTDFLLENNVRFLINVDISTEILSHIYHELRSNLLDEIIVVNIDNDSHVPMDNDLVRSYHWHNTSLLQQLIYNLDFLGNINNNGEPLTPPPESHYRNAYVQFDDSNDSASTLDRLLYGNKSEYSRTNIFQVANEAKFQVFNDLITIFKSSIAQNGNANGNILVLSENGSHDENLISLLMSTVLKENPTFNVYQALQFVKSIAQIPDMVRDEKILWATGFINYQELIKKNEMYWGLGSQKGLKPTSFASPISNMERKQRRRDDSNIIRSALPTKRTKLVSLDREA
;
A
#
# COMPACT_ATOMS: atom_id res chain seq x y z
N MET A 1 -18.03 -10.29 28.89
CA MET A 1 -17.07 -9.32 28.32
C MET A 1 -17.59 -8.66 27.04
N LEU A 2 -18.86 -8.82 26.63
CA LEU A 2 -19.42 -8.21 25.41
C LEU A 2 -20.27 -6.96 25.67
N GLU A 3 -20.72 -6.73 26.90
CA GLU A 3 -21.62 -5.61 27.26
C GLU A 3 -20.92 -4.24 27.33
N GLN A 4 -19.58 -4.19 27.32
CA GLN A 4 -18.83 -2.93 27.30
C GLN A 4 -18.64 -2.34 25.88
N PHE A 5 -19.11 -3.03 24.84
CA PHE A 5 -18.82 -2.69 23.44
C PHE A 5 -19.92 -1.88 22.73
N ASN A 6 -20.94 -1.40 23.45
CA ASN A 6 -22.19 -0.89 22.86
C ASN A 6 -22.18 0.60 22.45
N ASN A 7 -21.03 1.28 22.51
CA ASN A 7 -20.89 2.70 22.12
C ASN A 7 -19.99 2.90 20.88
N GLY A 8 -19.74 1.85 20.10
CA GLY A 8 -18.96 1.96 18.87
C GLY A 8 -19.67 2.77 17.79
N SER A 9 -18.98 3.67 17.11
CA SER A 9 -19.52 4.34 15.93
C SER A 9 -19.73 3.36 14.77
N ILE A 10 -20.82 3.56 14.02
CA ILE A 10 -21.11 2.82 12.79
C ILE A 10 -19.95 3.07 11.80
N PRO A 11 -19.46 2.03 11.07
CA PRO A 11 -18.43 2.21 10.06
C PRO A 11 -18.78 3.28 9.03
N GLN A 12 -17.75 4.01 8.61
CA GLN A 12 -17.85 5.05 7.59
C GLN A 12 -17.38 4.51 6.25
N ARG A 13 -17.87 5.09 5.15
CA ARG A 13 -17.59 4.61 3.80
C ARG A 13 -16.56 5.50 3.11
N LEU A 14 -15.39 4.96 2.79
CA LEU A 14 -14.34 5.65 2.04
C LEU A 14 -14.69 5.72 0.54
N ASP A 15 -15.14 4.59 -0.01
CA ASP A 15 -15.47 4.42 -1.44
C ASP A 15 -16.54 3.32 -1.58
N ASN A 16 -16.98 3.04 -2.79
CA ASN A 16 -18.01 2.07 -3.13
C ASN A 16 -17.81 0.70 -2.48
N HIS A 17 -16.56 0.24 -2.33
CA HIS A 17 -16.27 -1.08 -1.74
C HIS A 17 -15.50 -1.03 -0.43
N ILE A 18 -15.22 0.15 0.11
CA ILE A 18 -14.35 0.30 1.29
C ILE A 18 -15.10 1.01 2.39
N PHE A 19 -15.28 0.32 3.50
CA PHE A 19 -15.68 0.87 4.79
C PHE A 19 -14.48 0.91 5.72
N PHE A 20 -14.53 1.78 6.72
CA PHE A 20 -13.55 1.83 7.79
C PHE A 20 -14.21 2.17 9.13
N GLY A 21 -13.62 1.67 10.22
CA GLY A 21 -14.19 1.82 11.55
C GLY A 21 -13.21 1.43 12.65
N SER A 22 -13.72 1.38 13.88
CA SER A 22 -12.97 0.85 15.02
C SER A 22 -13.20 -0.65 15.17
N ILE A 23 -12.42 -1.34 15.97
CA ILE A 23 -12.62 -2.78 16.27
C ILE A 23 -14.04 -3.07 16.80
N HIS A 24 -14.69 -2.09 17.44
CA HIS A 24 -16.09 -2.17 17.88
C HIS A 24 -17.09 -2.33 16.73
N SER A 25 -16.71 -1.99 15.51
CA SER A 25 -17.54 -2.22 14.33
C SER A 25 -17.82 -3.71 14.09
N LEU A 26 -16.99 -4.61 14.62
CA LEU A 26 -17.21 -6.05 14.54
C LEU A 26 -18.40 -6.54 15.38
N THR A 27 -18.86 -5.78 16.36
CA THR A 27 -20.07 -6.13 17.13
C THR A 27 -21.36 -5.83 16.38
N HIS A 28 -21.30 -4.97 15.36
CA HIS A 28 -22.43 -4.61 14.51
C HIS A 28 -22.64 -5.65 13.41
N THR A 29 -22.98 -6.88 13.80
CA THR A 29 -23.15 -8.01 12.87
C THR A 29 -24.20 -7.74 11.79
N ASP A 30 -25.28 -7.04 12.11
CA ASP A 30 -26.29 -6.58 11.14
C ASP A 30 -25.66 -5.72 10.04
N PHE A 31 -24.80 -4.77 10.41
CA PHE A 31 -24.09 -3.93 9.43
C PHE A 31 -23.19 -4.77 8.51
N LEU A 32 -22.47 -5.76 9.06
CA LEU A 32 -21.59 -6.62 8.29
C LEU A 32 -22.36 -7.44 7.25
N LEU A 33 -23.55 -7.94 7.62
CA LEU A 33 -24.42 -8.71 6.74
C LEU A 33 -25.11 -7.83 5.70
N GLU A 34 -25.71 -6.70 6.11
CA GLU A 34 -26.41 -5.76 5.22
C GLU A 34 -25.48 -5.17 4.17
N ASN A 35 -24.24 -4.87 4.56
CA ASN A 35 -23.23 -4.33 3.65
C ASN A 35 -22.37 -5.42 3.02
N ASN A 36 -22.73 -6.70 3.16
CA ASN A 36 -22.02 -7.84 2.56
C ASN A 36 -20.49 -7.73 2.68
N VAL A 37 -20.03 -7.48 3.90
CA VAL A 37 -18.60 -7.38 4.21
C VAL A 37 -17.98 -8.77 4.08
N ARG A 38 -17.05 -8.91 3.14
CA ARG A 38 -16.36 -10.17 2.82
C ARG A 38 -14.89 -10.17 3.23
N PHE A 39 -14.30 -8.99 3.38
CA PHE A 39 -12.89 -8.81 3.66
C PHE A 39 -12.70 -7.88 4.85
N LEU A 40 -11.87 -8.30 5.80
CA LEU A 40 -11.48 -7.50 6.95
C LEU A 40 -9.98 -7.22 6.89
N ILE A 41 -9.60 -5.95 6.93
CA ILE A 41 -8.20 -5.52 7.07
C ILE A 41 -8.06 -4.84 8.42
N ASN A 42 -7.36 -5.49 9.34
CA ASN A 42 -7.08 -4.93 10.66
C ASN A 42 -5.71 -4.27 10.65
N VAL A 43 -5.59 -3.14 11.31
CA VAL A 43 -4.37 -2.33 11.38
C VAL A 43 -4.08 -2.02 12.83
N ASP A 44 -2.86 -2.31 13.27
CA ASP A 44 -2.36 -2.02 14.63
C ASP A 44 -3.21 -2.63 15.74
N ILE A 45 -3.88 -3.74 15.46
CA ILE A 45 -4.58 -4.52 16.48
C ILE A 45 -3.76 -5.79 16.72
N SER A 46 -3.46 -6.06 18.00
CA SER A 46 -2.73 -7.27 18.38
C SER A 46 -3.44 -8.51 17.83
N THR A 47 -2.68 -9.37 17.16
CA THR A 47 -3.20 -10.62 16.58
C THR A 47 -3.85 -11.51 17.65
N GLU A 48 -3.36 -11.49 18.89
CA GLU A 48 -3.96 -12.25 19.99
C GLU A 48 -5.42 -11.81 20.23
N ILE A 49 -5.65 -10.51 20.37
CA ILE A 49 -6.99 -9.93 20.57
C ILE A 49 -7.91 -10.28 19.39
N LEU A 50 -7.43 -10.12 18.16
CA LEU A 50 -8.21 -10.46 16.97
C LEU A 50 -8.55 -11.95 16.90
N SER A 51 -7.66 -12.84 17.32
CA SER A 51 -7.93 -14.28 17.30
C SER A 51 -9.08 -14.66 18.22
N HIS A 52 -9.19 -14.01 19.39
CA HIS A 52 -10.31 -14.19 20.31
C HIS A 52 -11.61 -13.66 19.73
N ILE A 53 -11.61 -12.42 19.21
CA ILE A 53 -12.79 -11.79 18.61
C ILE A 53 -13.28 -12.60 17.41
N TYR A 54 -12.36 -13.03 16.54
CA TYR A 54 -12.67 -13.84 15.37
C TYR A 54 -13.31 -15.18 15.77
N HIS A 55 -12.76 -15.86 16.78
CA HIS A 55 -13.32 -17.11 17.28
C HIS A 55 -14.78 -16.94 17.76
N GLU A 56 -15.10 -15.85 18.44
CA GLU A 56 -16.46 -15.56 18.90
C GLU A 56 -17.42 -15.18 17.77
N LEU A 57 -16.96 -14.40 16.78
CA LEU A 57 -17.82 -13.92 15.69
C LEU A 57 -18.04 -14.95 14.58
N ARG A 58 -17.09 -15.86 14.38
CA ARG A 58 -17.10 -16.79 13.24
C ARG A 58 -18.38 -17.62 13.15
N SER A 59 -18.99 -18.00 14.28
CA SER A 59 -20.24 -18.78 14.26
C SER A 59 -21.44 -17.99 13.75
N ASN A 60 -21.40 -16.67 13.85
CA ASN A 60 -22.52 -15.78 13.54
C ASN A 60 -22.43 -15.20 12.12
N LEU A 61 -21.26 -15.34 11.48
CA LEU A 61 -21.02 -14.91 10.12
C LEU A 61 -21.38 -16.08 9.18
N LEU A 62 -22.45 -15.90 8.40
CA LEU A 62 -23.00 -16.95 7.51
C LEU A 62 -22.08 -17.30 6.34
N ASP A 63 -21.13 -16.43 6.00
CA ASP A 63 -20.22 -16.56 4.87
C ASP A 63 -18.75 -16.52 5.33
N GLU A 64 -17.88 -17.15 4.54
CA GLU A 64 -16.43 -17.15 4.79
C GLU A 64 -15.85 -15.74 4.56
N ILE A 65 -15.64 -15.02 5.67
CA ILE A 65 -14.95 -13.72 5.69
C ILE A 65 -13.45 -13.95 5.78
N ILE A 66 -12.70 -13.29 4.91
CA ILE A 66 -11.23 -13.33 4.93
C ILE A 66 -10.72 -12.21 5.82
N VAL A 67 -9.95 -12.58 6.85
CA VAL A 67 -9.40 -11.64 7.82
C VAL A 67 -7.89 -11.55 7.70
N VAL A 68 -7.42 -10.34 7.43
CA VAL A 68 -6.00 -9.99 7.38
C VAL A 68 -5.67 -9.02 8.51
N ASN A 69 -4.47 -9.16 9.08
CA ASN A 69 -3.96 -8.25 10.10
C ASN A 69 -2.61 -7.66 9.68
N ILE A 70 -2.49 -6.35 9.75
CA ILE A 70 -1.23 -5.62 9.62
C ILE A 70 -0.82 -5.25 11.05
N ASP A 71 -0.05 -6.13 11.66
CA ASP A 71 0.35 -6.07 13.06
C ASP A 71 1.75 -5.48 13.18
N ASN A 72 1.92 -4.46 14.03
CA ASN A 72 3.25 -3.94 14.34
C ASN A 72 3.95 -4.76 15.43
N ASP A 73 3.22 -5.66 16.13
CA ASP A 73 3.80 -6.50 17.15
C ASP A 73 4.79 -7.50 16.53
N SER A 74 6.03 -7.42 16.99
CA SER A 74 7.13 -8.26 16.51
C SER A 74 7.01 -9.71 16.97
N HIS A 75 6.19 -10.00 17.98
CA HIS A 75 6.02 -11.32 18.55
C HIS A 75 4.55 -11.76 18.56
N VAL A 76 4.13 -12.47 17.52
CA VAL A 76 2.82 -13.12 17.50
C VAL A 76 2.92 -14.44 18.28
N PRO A 77 2.12 -14.64 19.35
CA PRO A 77 2.21 -15.84 20.20
C PRO A 77 1.60 -17.07 19.50
N MET A 78 2.33 -17.64 18.55
CA MET A 78 1.94 -18.83 17.77
C MET A 78 1.82 -20.11 18.61
N ASP A 79 2.23 -20.07 19.87
CA ASP A 79 2.01 -21.13 20.85
C ASP A 79 0.53 -21.22 21.29
N ASN A 80 -0.23 -20.13 21.18
CA ASN A 80 -1.66 -20.10 21.46
C ASN A 80 -2.45 -20.77 20.32
N ASP A 81 -3.23 -21.80 20.66
CA ASP A 81 -4.01 -22.57 19.68
C ASP A 81 -5.06 -21.72 18.93
N LEU A 82 -5.64 -20.70 19.58
CA LEU A 82 -6.58 -19.79 18.93
C LEU A 82 -5.89 -18.94 17.87
N VAL A 83 -4.71 -18.39 18.19
CA VAL A 83 -3.88 -17.62 17.25
C VAL A 83 -3.46 -18.48 16.07
N ARG A 84 -3.02 -19.71 16.33
CA ARG A 84 -2.64 -20.67 15.28
C ARG A 84 -3.81 -21.03 14.37
N SER A 85 -4.98 -21.30 14.95
CA SER A 85 -6.21 -21.62 14.19
C SER A 85 -6.67 -20.44 13.33
N TYR A 86 -6.66 -19.24 13.91
CA TYR A 86 -6.94 -17.98 13.22
C TYR A 86 -5.99 -17.77 12.03
N HIS A 87 -4.69 -17.91 12.26
CA HIS A 87 -3.65 -17.72 11.24
C HIS A 87 -3.81 -18.72 10.10
N TRP A 88 -3.88 -20.02 10.42
CA TRP A 88 -3.94 -21.07 9.41
C TRP A 88 -5.21 -20.98 8.56
N HIS A 89 -6.37 -20.77 9.19
CA HIS A 89 -7.63 -20.71 8.48
C HIS A 89 -7.70 -19.50 7.52
N ASN A 90 -7.38 -18.30 7.99
CA ASN A 90 -7.43 -17.10 7.16
C ASN A 90 -6.33 -17.08 6.09
N THR A 91 -5.15 -17.63 6.39
CA THR A 91 -4.09 -17.80 5.38
C THR A 91 -4.56 -18.74 4.26
N SER A 92 -5.23 -19.85 4.60
CA SER A 92 -5.79 -20.76 3.60
C SER A 92 -6.84 -20.08 2.72
N LEU A 93 -7.75 -19.29 3.31
CA LEU A 93 -8.77 -18.56 2.54
C LEU A 93 -8.14 -17.52 1.60
N LEU A 94 -7.15 -16.76 2.09
CA LEU A 94 -6.44 -15.78 1.28
C LEU A 94 -5.67 -16.44 0.13
N GLN A 95 -5.02 -17.58 0.39
CA GLN A 95 -4.34 -18.37 -0.63
C GLN A 95 -5.31 -18.86 -1.72
N GLN A 96 -6.48 -19.37 -1.33
CA GLN A 96 -7.52 -19.82 -2.26
C GLN A 96 -8.03 -18.66 -3.11
N LEU A 97 -8.28 -17.50 -2.51
CA LEU A 97 -8.71 -16.31 -3.23
C LEU A 97 -7.70 -15.89 -4.29
N ILE A 98 -6.42 -15.80 -3.92
CA ILE A 98 -5.34 -15.40 -4.83
C ILE A 98 -5.18 -16.42 -5.97
N TYR A 99 -5.29 -17.71 -5.68
CA TYR A 99 -5.24 -18.75 -6.69
C TYR A 99 -6.41 -18.66 -7.68
N ASN A 100 -7.62 -18.39 -7.20
CA ASN A 100 -8.81 -18.23 -8.04
C ASN A 100 -8.70 -17.01 -8.96
N LEU A 101 -8.11 -15.90 -8.47
CA LEU A 101 -7.84 -14.72 -9.28
C LEU A 101 -6.90 -15.01 -10.45
N ASP A 102 -5.86 -15.81 -10.23
CA ASP A 102 -4.94 -16.23 -11.28
C ASP A 102 -5.64 -17.12 -12.31
N PHE A 103 -6.43 -18.07 -11.82
CA PHE A 103 -7.13 -19.03 -12.66
C PHE A 103 -8.10 -18.32 -13.62
N LEU A 104 -8.93 -17.41 -13.09
CA LEU A 104 -9.88 -16.63 -13.91
C LEU A 104 -9.18 -15.65 -14.85
N GLY A 105 -8.09 -15.01 -14.38
CA GLY A 105 -7.26 -14.15 -15.22
C GLY A 105 -6.71 -14.90 -16.45
N ASN A 106 -6.26 -16.15 -16.26
CA ASN A 106 -5.73 -16.97 -17.34
C ASN A 106 -6.81 -17.46 -18.32
N ILE A 107 -8.05 -17.70 -17.86
CA ILE A 107 -9.16 -18.07 -18.76
C ILE A 107 -9.53 -16.90 -19.68
N ASN A 108 -9.63 -15.69 -19.12
CA ASN A 108 -10.03 -14.50 -19.88
C ASN A 108 -8.99 -14.10 -20.94
N ASN A 109 -7.70 -14.34 -20.68
CA ASN A 109 -6.63 -14.06 -21.65
C ASN A 109 -6.61 -15.05 -22.83
N ASN A 110 -7.21 -16.24 -22.67
CA ASN A 110 -7.26 -17.27 -23.71
C ASN A 110 -8.60 -17.31 -24.47
N GLY A 111 -9.57 -16.50 -24.05
CA GLY A 111 -10.89 -16.38 -24.69
C GLY A 111 -11.00 -15.07 -25.48
N GLU A 112 -10.63 -15.08 -26.76
CA GLU A 112 -11.01 -13.99 -27.67
C GLU A 112 -12.54 -13.81 -27.65
N PRO A 113 -13.06 -12.59 -27.42
CA PRO A 113 -14.48 -12.33 -27.61
C PRO A 113 -14.81 -12.40 -29.11
N LEU A 114 -15.64 -13.36 -29.51
CA LEU A 114 -16.12 -13.56 -30.90
C LEU A 114 -17.05 -12.45 -31.43
N THR A 115 -17.20 -11.35 -30.70
CA THR A 115 -18.01 -10.21 -31.12
C THR A 115 -17.28 -8.91 -30.80
N PRO A 116 -17.00 -8.05 -31.81
CA PRO A 116 -16.48 -6.71 -31.54
C PRO A 116 -17.53 -5.92 -30.73
N PRO A 117 -17.13 -5.24 -29.64
CA PRO A 117 -18.03 -4.41 -28.85
C PRO A 117 -18.44 -3.13 -29.62
N PRO A 118 -19.68 -2.64 -29.46
CA PRO A 118 -20.17 -1.45 -30.16
C PRO A 118 -19.40 -0.19 -29.73
N GLU A 119 -19.01 0.63 -30.71
CA GLU A 119 -18.04 1.75 -30.64
C GLU A 119 -18.39 2.92 -29.69
N SER A 120 -19.44 2.88 -28.87
CA SER A 120 -19.93 4.08 -28.18
C SER A 120 -19.54 4.27 -26.71
N HIS A 121 -18.73 3.41 -26.10
CA HIS A 121 -18.38 3.52 -24.65
C HIS A 121 -16.90 3.53 -24.29
N TYR A 122 -16.00 3.73 -25.25
CA TYR A 122 -14.56 3.80 -24.98
C TYR A 122 -14.08 5.24 -24.79
N ARG A 123 -14.11 5.72 -23.54
CA ARG A 123 -13.24 6.85 -23.16
C ARG A 123 -12.13 6.49 -22.17
N ASN A 124 -12.20 5.38 -21.43
CA ASN A 124 -11.16 5.06 -20.43
C ASN A 124 -10.72 3.57 -20.34
N ALA A 125 -11.07 2.68 -21.29
CA ALA A 125 -10.86 1.23 -21.11
C ALA A 125 -9.92 0.51 -22.09
N TYR A 126 -9.17 1.22 -22.94
CA TYR A 126 -8.13 0.57 -23.77
C TYR A 126 -6.75 1.20 -23.52
N VAL A 127 -6.00 0.57 -22.63
CA VAL A 127 -4.55 0.51 -22.79
C VAL A 127 -4.32 -0.58 -23.84
N GLN A 128 -3.95 -0.19 -25.06
CA GLN A 128 -3.40 -1.13 -26.03
C GLN A 128 -2.12 -1.73 -25.41
N PHE A 129 -2.13 -3.04 -25.17
CA PHE A 129 -0.93 -3.77 -24.76
C PHE A 129 -0.31 -4.39 -26.02
N ASP A 130 0.94 -4.03 -26.29
CA ASP A 130 1.80 -4.82 -27.17
C ASP A 130 1.95 -6.23 -26.57
N ASP A 131 1.76 -7.24 -27.42
CA ASP A 131 2.07 -8.64 -27.20
C ASP A 131 3.59 -8.84 -27.03
N SER A 132 4.14 -8.41 -25.90
CA SER A 132 5.42 -8.91 -25.42
C SER A 132 5.16 -10.04 -24.44
N ASN A 133 5.71 -11.21 -24.78
CA ASN A 133 5.72 -12.53 -24.14
C ASN A 133 6.04 -12.61 -22.62
N ASP A 134 5.55 -11.69 -21.79
CA ASP A 134 5.74 -11.69 -20.35
C ASP A 134 4.58 -12.42 -19.66
N SER A 135 4.88 -13.59 -19.12
CA SER A 135 3.98 -14.47 -18.36
C SER A 135 3.57 -13.90 -16.98
N ALA A 136 3.54 -12.58 -16.82
CA ALA A 136 3.15 -11.91 -15.58
C ALA A 136 1.64 -11.66 -15.62
N SER A 137 0.93 -12.14 -14.59
CA SER A 137 -0.53 -11.96 -14.50
C SER A 137 -0.87 -10.45 -14.46
N THR A 138 -2.06 -10.07 -14.95
CA THR A 138 -2.55 -8.68 -14.87
C THR A 138 -2.51 -8.15 -13.43
N LEU A 139 -2.74 -9.03 -12.45
CA LEU A 139 -2.64 -8.72 -11.02
C LEU A 139 -1.21 -8.36 -10.61
N ASP A 140 -0.19 -9.12 -11.05
CA ASP A 140 1.23 -8.82 -10.76
C ASP A 140 1.68 -7.45 -11.30
N ARG A 141 0.95 -6.90 -12.28
CA ARG A 141 1.21 -5.55 -12.78
C ARG A 141 0.62 -4.45 -11.90
N LEU A 142 -0.42 -4.75 -11.11
CA LEU A 142 -1.12 -3.78 -10.25
C LEU A 142 -0.57 -3.72 -8.83
N LEU A 143 0.11 -4.79 -8.37
CA LEU A 143 0.70 -4.87 -7.04
C LEU A 143 2.09 -4.22 -6.98
N TYR A 144 2.43 -3.65 -5.81
CA TYR A 144 3.79 -3.20 -5.49
C TYR A 144 4.69 -4.41 -5.16
N GLY A 145 4.18 -5.33 -4.33
CA GLY A 145 4.84 -6.54 -3.87
C GLY A 145 4.64 -7.74 -4.80
N ASN A 146 5.28 -8.85 -4.48
CA ASN A 146 5.07 -10.10 -5.20
C ASN A 146 3.80 -10.77 -4.67
N LYS A 147 2.90 -11.22 -5.55
CA LYS A 147 1.67 -11.93 -5.17
C LYS A 147 1.92 -13.12 -4.22
N SER A 148 3.05 -13.79 -4.37
CA SER A 148 3.43 -14.91 -3.50
C SER A 148 3.66 -14.52 -2.04
N GLU A 149 3.90 -13.25 -1.73
CA GLU A 149 4.05 -12.75 -0.35
C GLU A 149 2.68 -12.72 0.35
N TYR A 150 1.64 -12.31 -0.37
CA TYR A 150 0.28 -12.22 0.15
C TYR A 150 -0.41 -13.57 0.32
N SER A 151 0.05 -14.63 -0.36
CA SER A 151 -0.52 -15.97 -0.22
C SER A 151 0.09 -16.80 0.91
N ARG A 152 1.17 -16.33 1.54
CA ARG A 152 1.90 -17.09 2.58
C ARG A 152 1.37 -16.87 3.99
N THR A 153 0.73 -15.73 4.24
CA THR A 153 0.33 -15.33 5.58
C THR A 153 -0.82 -14.34 5.52
N ASN A 154 -1.74 -14.41 6.47
CA ASN A 154 -2.74 -13.37 6.72
C ASN A 154 -2.27 -12.33 7.75
N ILE A 155 -1.11 -12.52 8.39
CA ILE A 155 -0.53 -11.58 9.36
C ILE A 155 0.72 -10.95 8.73
N PHE A 156 0.72 -9.64 8.60
CA PHE A 156 1.76 -8.85 7.96
C PHE A 156 2.47 -7.96 8.99
N GLN A 157 3.69 -8.34 9.33
CA GLN A 157 4.58 -7.55 10.20
C GLN A 157 5.40 -6.58 9.35
N VAL A 158 4.79 -5.45 8.98
CA VAL A 158 5.39 -4.47 8.08
C VAL A 158 5.30 -3.06 8.67
N ALA A 159 6.37 -2.29 8.48
CA ALA A 159 6.50 -0.93 8.99
C ALA A 159 6.88 0.05 7.88
N ASN A 160 6.72 1.34 8.15
CA ASN A 160 7.07 2.44 7.23
C ASN A 160 6.39 2.30 5.85
N GLU A 161 7.14 2.55 4.77
CA GLU A 161 6.64 2.52 3.39
C GLU A 161 6.00 1.18 3.01
N ALA A 162 6.60 0.05 3.45
CA ALA A 162 6.10 -1.28 3.16
C ALA A 162 4.68 -1.50 3.69
N LYS A 163 4.31 -0.84 4.80
CA LYS A 163 2.96 -0.88 5.35
C LYS A 163 1.93 -0.33 4.37
N PHE A 164 2.23 0.83 3.77
CA PHE A 164 1.36 1.45 2.77
C PHE A 164 1.28 0.62 1.49
N GLN A 165 2.39 0.02 1.05
CA GLN A 165 2.40 -0.87 -0.11
C GLN A 165 1.54 -2.10 0.11
N VAL A 166 1.76 -2.84 1.22
CA VAL A 166 0.99 -4.03 1.59
C VAL A 166 -0.49 -3.73 1.74
N PHE A 167 -0.83 -2.63 2.44
CA PHE A 167 -2.20 -2.21 2.62
C PHE A 167 -2.93 -1.98 1.29
N ASN A 168 -2.31 -1.22 0.38
CA ASN A 168 -2.91 -0.93 -0.92
C ASN A 168 -2.93 -2.14 -1.87
N ASP A 169 -1.97 -3.05 -1.74
CA ASP A 169 -1.96 -4.31 -2.48
C ASP A 169 -3.10 -5.22 -2.03
N LEU A 170 -3.34 -5.34 -0.72
CA LEU A 170 -4.48 -6.09 -0.18
C LEU A 170 -5.82 -5.53 -0.66
N ILE A 171 -5.99 -4.20 -0.64
CA ILE A 171 -7.18 -3.55 -1.21
C ILE A 171 -7.33 -3.89 -2.70
N THR A 172 -6.23 -3.89 -3.45
CA THR A 172 -6.24 -4.20 -4.89
C THR A 172 -6.63 -5.66 -5.14
N ILE A 173 -6.11 -6.59 -4.35
CA ILE A 173 -6.44 -8.03 -4.42
C ILE A 173 -7.94 -8.23 -4.15
N PHE A 174 -8.46 -7.62 -3.08
CA PHE A 174 -9.88 -7.75 -2.73
C PHE A 174 -10.81 -7.06 -3.72
N LYS A 175 -10.48 -5.86 -4.21
CA LYS A 175 -11.25 -5.21 -5.28
C LYS A 175 -11.24 -6.05 -6.57
N SER A 176 -10.12 -6.70 -6.89
CA SER A 176 -10.03 -7.60 -8.05
C SER A 176 -10.93 -8.83 -7.90
N SER A 177 -11.02 -9.41 -6.70
CA SER A 177 -11.89 -10.58 -6.46
C SER A 177 -13.37 -10.21 -6.51
N ILE A 178 -13.74 -9.04 -6.01
CA ILE A 178 -15.10 -8.49 -6.12
C ILE A 178 -15.48 -8.31 -7.60
N ALA A 179 -14.58 -7.75 -8.41
CA ALA A 179 -14.82 -7.53 -9.83
C ALA A 179 -14.97 -8.83 -10.64
N GLN A 180 -14.18 -9.86 -10.32
CA GLN A 180 -14.15 -11.11 -11.09
C GLN A 180 -15.28 -12.09 -10.73
N ASN A 181 -15.72 -12.15 -9.47
CA ASN A 181 -16.68 -13.15 -9.02
C ASN A 181 -18.13 -12.89 -9.46
N GLY A 182 -18.39 -11.86 -10.28
CA GLY A 182 -19.75 -11.43 -10.67
C GLY A 182 -20.61 -10.97 -9.48
N ASN A 183 -20.05 -11.00 -8.28
CA ASN A 183 -20.69 -10.71 -7.01
C ASN A 183 -20.36 -9.26 -6.65
N ALA A 184 -20.98 -8.33 -7.39
CA ALA A 184 -20.68 -6.90 -7.38
C ALA A 184 -20.92 -6.19 -6.03
N ASN A 185 -21.28 -6.91 -4.97
CA ASN A 185 -21.70 -6.36 -3.70
C ASN A 185 -20.75 -6.69 -2.55
N GLY A 186 -19.63 -7.40 -2.78
CA GLY A 186 -18.68 -7.70 -1.71
C GLY A 186 -17.95 -6.44 -1.25
N ASN A 187 -17.86 -6.21 0.05
CA ASN A 187 -17.21 -5.02 0.60
C ASN A 187 -16.04 -5.35 1.54
N ILE A 188 -15.12 -4.40 1.64
CA ILE A 188 -13.92 -4.43 2.47
C ILE A 188 -14.18 -3.54 3.68
N LEU A 189 -13.90 -4.01 4.88
CA LEU A 189 -13.94 -3.22 6.11
C LEU A 189 -12.54 -3.13 6.70
N VAL A 190 -12.04 -1.90 6.82
CA VAL A 190 -10.74 -1.60 7.43
C VAL A 190 -10.94 -1.18 8.87
N LEU A 191 -10.20 -1.80 9.79
CA LEU A 191 -10.39 -1.63 11.23
C LEU A 191 -9.09 -1.22 11.89
N SER A 192 -9.18 -0.29 12.83
CA SER A 192 -8.14 -0.04 13.82
C SER A 192 -8.74 -0.07 15.22
N GLU A 193 -7.90 -0.01 16.26
CA GLU A 193 -8.40 -0.02 17.64
C GLU A 193 -9.40 1.12 17.91
N ASN A 194 -9.07 2.34 17.46
CA ASN A 194 -9.83 3.56 17.75
C ASN A 194 -10.54 4.18 16.53
N GLY A 195 -10.47 3.54 15.36
CA GLY A 195 -11.14 3.99 14.14
C GLY A 195 -10.72 5.40 13.71
N SER A 196 -11.67 6.32 13.55
CA SER A 196 -11.41 7.68 13.06
C SER A 196 -10.55 8.56 13.97
N HIS A 197 -10.20 8.10 15.17
CA HIS A 197 -9.27 8.76 16.08
C HIS A 197 -7.81 8.35 15.85
N ASP A 198 -7.58 7.33 15.02
CA ASP A 198 -6.27 6.77 14.76
C ASP A 198 -5.61 7.43 13.53
N GLU A 199 -4.54 8.18 13.80
CA GLU A 199 -3.71 8.84 12.79
C GLU A 199 -3.14 7.86 11.77
N ASN A 200 -2.80 6.63 12.18
CA ASN A 200 -2.21 5.65 11.28
C ASN A 200 -3.25 5.11 10.29
N LEU A 201 -4.44 4.79 10.78
CA LEU A 201 -5.56 4.42 9.92
C LEU A 201 -5.85 5.54 8.91
N ILE A 202 -5.92 6.79 9.36
CA ILE A 202 -6.16 7.94 8.45
C ILE A 202 -5.06 8.03 7.38
N SER A 203 -3.79 7.86 7.76
CA SER A 203 -2.67 7.87 6.79
C SER A 203 -2.80 6.75 5.75
N LEU A 204 -3.27 5.56 6.14
CA LEU A 204 -3.51 4.45 5.22
C LEU A 204 -4.70 4.73 4.31
N LEU A 205 -5.80 5.28 4.82
CA LEU A 205 -6.95 5.66 4.00
C LEU A 205 -6.56 6.74 2.97
N MET A 206 -5.78 7.75 3.38
CA MET A 206 -5.21 8.75 2.48
C MET A 206 -4.33 8.11 1.41
N SER A 207 -3.56 7.08 1.75
CA SER A 207 -2.71 6.37 0.80
C SER A 207 -3.51 5.70 -0.32
N THR A 208 -4.69 5.15 0.00
CA THR A 208 -5.64 4.61 -1.00
C THR A 208 -6.23 5.70 -1.86
N VAL A 209 -6.65 6.82 -1.27
CA VAL A 209 -7.17 7.97 -2.03
C VAL A 209 -6.15 8.52 -3.02
N LEU A 210 -4.88 8.61 -2.61
CA LEU A 210 -3.78 9.06 -3.46
C LEU A 210 -3.45 8.07 -4.59
N LYS A 211 -3.50 6.76 -4.31
CA LYS A 211 -3.32 5.71 -5.33
C LYS A 211 -4.43 5.75 -6.39
N GLU A 212 -5.67 6.02 -5.97
CA GLU A 212 -6.81 6.12 -6.90
C GLU A 212 -6.84 7.46 -7.66
N ASN A 213 -6.30 8.53 -7.05
CA ASN A 213 -6.29 9.88 -7.62
C ASN A 213 -4.87 10.47 -7.59
N PRO A 214 -3.99 10.11 -8.53
CA PRO A 214 -2.57 10.50 -8.50
C PRO A 214 -2.34 12.01 -8.64
N THR A 215 -3.35 12.72 -9.15
CA THR A 215 -3.36 14.19 -9.29
C THR A 215 -3.64 14.92 -7.97
N PHE A 216 -4.15 14.22 -6.95
CA PHE A 216 -4.48 14.84 -5.67
C PHE A 216 -3.20 15.16 -4.91
N ASN A 217 -3.18 16.36 -4.31
CA ASN A 217 -2.17 16.68 -3.30
C ASN A 217 -2.55 16.02 -1.97
N VAL A 218 -1.57 15.83 -1.09
CA VAL A 218 -1.76 15.23 0.23
C VAL A 218 -2.82 15.95 1.05
N TYR A 219 -2.82 17.29 0.99
CA TYR A 219 -3.83 18.09 1.67
C TYR A 219 -5.24 17.82 1.13
N GLN A 220 -5.40 17.61 -0.17
CA GLN A 220 -6.70 17.26 -0.76
C GLN A 220 -7.14 15.86 -0.32
N ALA A 221 -6.23 14.90 -0.27
CA ALA A 221 -6.52 13.57 0.25
C ALA A 221 -6.95 13.61 1.73
N LEU A 222 -6.27 14.43 2.56
CA LEU A 222 -6.65 14.62 3.96
C LEU A 222 -8.04 15.27 4.09
N GLN A 223 -8.29 16.33 3.32
CA GLN A 223 -9.60 17.00 3.32
C GLN A 223 -10.72 16.07 2.83
N PHE A 224 -10.44 15.21 1.86
CA PHE A 224 -11.39 14.18 1.42
C PHE A 224 -11.74 13.22 2.55
N VAL A 225 -10.74 12.65 3.23
CA VAL A 225 -11.00 11.73 4.36
C VAL A 225 -11.74 12.47 5.51
N LYS A 226 -11.37 13.73 5.80
CA LYS A 226 -12.08 14.59 6.78
C LYS A 226 -13.51 14.94 6.38
N SER A 227 -13.84 14.94 5.09
CA SER A 227 -15.21 15.20 4.63
C SER A 227 -16.13 13.99 4.83
N ILE A 228 -15.54 12.78 4.87
CA ILE A 228 -16.24 11.52 5.05
C ILE A 228 -16.36 11.17 6.54
N ALA A 229 -15.26 11.38 7.28
CA ALA A 229 -15.15 11.07 8.68
C ALA A 229 -15.24 12.32 9.54
N GLN A 230 -16.02 12.26 10.63
CA GLN A 230 -15.81 13.19 11.74
C GLN A 230 -14.49 12.84 12.43
N ILE A 231 -13.41 13.44 11.93
CA ILE A 231 -12.08 13.34 12.56
C ILE A 231 -12.03 14.37 13.69
N PRO A 232 -11.82 13.95 14.94
CA PRO A 232 -11.72 14.87 16.07
C PRO A 232 -10.48 15.76 15.97
N ASP A 233 -10.56 16.98 16.51
CA ASP A 233 -9.45 17.95 16.55
C ASP A 233 -8.21 17.45 17.32
N MET A 234 -8.35 16.37 18.10
CA MET A 234 -7.24 15.73 18.82
C MET A 234 -6.24 15.04 17.88
N VAL A 235 -6.70 14.63 16.68
CA VAL A 235 -5.87 14.04 15.64
C VAL A 235 -5.02 15.14 15.01
N ARG A 236 -3.69 15.02 15.12
CA ARG A 236 -2.80 16.07 14.62
C ARG A 236 -2.48 15.84 13.16
N ASP A 237 -2.96 16.73 12.30
CA ASP A 237 -2.67 16.73 10.86
C ASP A 237 -1.16 16.63 10.58
N GLU A 238 -0.36 17.36 11.35
CA GLU A 238 1.10 17.34 11.25
C GLU A 238 1.69 15.94 11.46
N LYS A 239 1.17 15.17 12.42
CA LYS A 239 1.71 13.83 12.71
C LYS A 239 1.39 12.84 11.58
N ILE A 240 0.24 13.01 10.92
CA ILE A 240 -0.14 12.23 9.73
C ILE A 240 0.75 12.62 8.55
N LEU A 241 0.86 13.93 8.27
CA LEU A 241 1.57 14.47 7.12
C LEU A 241 3.08 14.23 7.18
N TRP A 242 3.66 14.30 8.39
CA TRP A 242 5.10 14.12 8.61
C TRP A 242 5.50 12.70 8.99
N ALA A 243 4.59 11.72 8.88
CA ALA A 243 4.94 10.33 9.06
C ALA A 243 5.93 9.89 7.97
N THR A 244 7.15 9.51 8.35
CA THR A 244 8.24 9.18 7.42
C THR A 244 7.85 8.11 6.40
N GLY A 245 7.13 7.06 6.84
CA GLY A 245 6.65 6.01 5.95
C GLY A 245 5.67 6.51 4.89
N PHE A 246 4.82 7.48 5.25
CA PHE A 246 3.82 8.06 4.36
C PHE A 246 4.46 9.00 3.32
N ILE A 247 5.44 9.80 3.73
CA ILE A 247 6.22 10.66 2.82
C ILE A 247 6.92 9.80 1.76
N ASN A 248 7.62 8.75 2.17
CA ASN A 248 8.32 7.86 1.23
C ASN A 248 7.33 7.20 0.25
N TYR A 249 6.16 6.79 0.74
CA TYR A 249 5.12 6.22 -0.10
C TYR A 249 4.55 7.25 -1.10
N GLN A 250 4.39 8.51 -0.70
CA GLN A 250 3.97 9.57 -1.61
C GLN A 250 4.97 9.77 -2.75
N GLU A 251 6.28 9.76 -2.44
CA GLU A 251 7.33 9.85 -3.46
C GLU A 251 7.30 8.65 -4.42
N LEU A 252 7.02 7.45 -3.89
CA LEU A 252 6.84 6.24 -4.69
C LEU A 252 5.67 6.37 -5.67
N ILE A 253 4.50 6.81 -5.22
CA ILE A 253 3.33 7.03 -6.09
C ILE A 253 3.70 8.01 -7.20
N LYS A 254 4.29 9.16 -6.84
CA LYS A 254 4.68 10.17 -7.84
C LYS A 254 5.68 9.62 -8.85
N LYS A 255 6.66 8.84 -8.39
CA LYS A 255 7.64 8.19 -9.27
C LYS A 255 6.99 7.21 -10.24
N ASN A 256 6.01 6.45 -9.76
CA ASN A 256 5.36 5.40 -10.54
C ASN A 256 4.27 5.94 -11.49
N GLU A 257 3.60 7.03 -11.13
CA GLU A 257 2.40 7.49 -11.85
C GLU A 257 2.53 8.90 -12.45
N MET A 258 3.42 9.75 -11.93
CA MET A 258 3.49 11.17 -12.30
C MET A 258 4.66 11.50 -13.25
N TYR A 259 5.75 10.72 -13.23
CA TYR A 259 6.93 10.98 -14.07
C TYR A 259 6.92 10.28 -15.43
N TRP A 260 5.91 9.46 -15.72
CA TRP A 260 5.83 8.72 -16.98
C TRP A 260 4.37 8.60 -17.44
N GLY A 261 3.82 9.70 -17.94
CA GLY A 261 2.40 9.84 -18.34
C GLY A 261 1.85 8.66 -19.17
N LEU A 262 0.51 8.59 -19.24
CA LEU A 262 -0.28 7.59 -19.99
C LEU A 262 0.50 7.02 -21.19
N GLY A 263 1.17 5.88 -21.01
CA GLY A 263 1.95 5.24 -22.08
C GLY A 263 3.32 4.66 -21.72
N SER A 264 3.85 4.79 -20.50
CA SER A 264 5.15 4.16 -20.20
C SER A 264 4.98 2.70 -19.80
N GLN A 265 5.29 1.82 -20.76
CA GLN A 265 5.52 0.41 -20.54
C GLN A 265 6.54 0.21 -19.40
N LYS A 266 6.26 -0.76 -18.51
CA LYS A 266 7.16 -1.18 -17.44
C LYS A 266 8.47 -1.70 -18.06
N GLY A 267 9.46 -0.83 -18.20
CA GLY A 267 10.82 -1.20 -18.54
C GLY A 267 11.61 -1.58 -17.30
N LEU A 268 11.90 -2.88 -17.15
CA LEU A 268 13.03 -3.47 -16.43
C LEU A 268 13.23 -3.07 -14.95
N LYS A 269 12.96 -4.01 -14.05
CA LYS A 269 13.64 -4.06 -12.74
C LYS A 269 15.11 -4.47 -13.00
N PRO A 270 16.13 -3.69 -12.59
CA PRO A 270 17.41 -4.28 -12.25
C PRO A 270 17.28 -4.82 -10.83
N THR A 271 17.11 -6.13 -10.70
CA THR A 271 17.49 -6.86 -9.50
C THR A 271 19.00 -6.67 -9.32
N SER A 272 19.43 -6.12 -8.19
CA SER A 272 20.66 -6.54 -7.51
C SER A 272 20.81 -5.79 -6.18
N PHE A 273 20.69 -6.55 -5.10
CA PHE A 273 21.36 -6.25 -3.83
C PHE A 273 22.87 -6.17 -4.09
N ALA A 274 23.51 -5.08 -3.67
CA ALA A 274 24.93 -5.06 -3.38
C ALA A 274 25.21 -4.00 -2.31
N SER A 275 25.74 -4.44 -1.18
CA SER A 275 26.26 -3.64 -0.07
C SER A 275 27.42 -2.74 -0.51
N PRO A 276 27.80 -1.71 0.28
CA PRO A 276 28.74 -0.70 -0.15
C PRO A 276 30.18 -1.17 0.07
N ILE A 277 30.96 -1.33 -0.99
CA ILE A 277 32.42 -1.31 -0.90
C ILE A 277 32.97 -0.39 -2.00
N SER A 278 33.74 0.58 -1.51
CA SER A 278 34.64 1.46 -2.23
C SER A 278 35.37 0.77 -3.39
N ASN A 279 35.42 1.43 -4.55
CA ASN A 279 36.67 1.55 -5.30
C ASN A 279 36.68 2.80 -6.17
N MET A 280 37.79 3.52 -6.06
CA MET A 280 38.19 4.65 -6.89
C MET A 280 38.11 4.30 -8.36
N GLU A 281 37.55 5.19 -9.18
CA GLU A 281 38.09 5.45 -10.51
C GLU A 281 37.98 6.95 -10.84
N ARG A 282 39.14 7.60 -10.76
CA ARG A 282 39.37 8.99 -11.17
C ARG A 282 39.12 9.11 -12.69
N LYS A 283 38.06 9.78 -13.11
CA LYS A 283 38.00 10.35 -14.46
C LYS A 283 38.62 11.75 -14.48
N GLN A 284 39.89 11.78 -14.85
CA GLN A 284 40.61 12.97 -15.33
C GLN A 284 39.80 13.65 -16.44
N ARG A 285 39.31 14.86 -16.19
CA ARG A 285 38.95 15.80 -17.26
C ARG A 285 40.24 16.46 -17.76
N ARG A 286 40.77 15.98 -18.88
CA ARG A 286 41.73 16.75 -19.70
C ARG A 286 40.97 17.91 -20.34
N ARG A 287 41.31 19.15 -19.96
CA ARG A 287 40.96 20.36 -20.73
C ARG A 287 42.08 20.61 -21.72
N ASP A 288 41.73 20.60 -23.01
CA ASP A 288 42.56 21.11 -24.10
C ASP A 288 42.43 22.64 -24.16
N ASP A 289 43.29 23.34 -23.42
CA ASP A 289 43.41 24.81 -23.47
C ASP A 289 44.58 25.23 -24.38
N SER A 290 44.56 24.78 -25.64
CA SER A 290 45.46 25.28 -26.68
C SER A 290 44.74 26.35 -27.51
N ASN A 291 44.68 27.58 -26.98
CA ASN A 291 44.67 28.85 -27.73
C ASN A 291 44.33 30.04 -26.81
N ILE A 292 45.22 30.39 -25.87
CA ILE A 292 45.24 31.75 -25.32
C ILE A 292 46.69 32.23 -25.30
N ILE A 293 46.93 33.25 -26.12
CA ILE A 293 48.19 33.94 -26.36
C ILE A 293 48.69 34.58 -25.05
N ARG A 294 49.96 34.29 -24.73
CA ARG A 294 50.72 34.89 -23.62
C ARG A 294 51.04 36.35 -23.93
N SER A 295 50.68 37.26 -23.03
CA SER A 295 51.35 38.55 -22.86
C SER A 295 51.97 38.64 -21.46
N ALA A 296 53.15 39.25 -21.41
CA ALA A 296 54.20 39.05 -20.42
C ALA A 296 53.96 39.59 -18.99
N LEU A 297 54.54 38.85 -18.02
CA LEU A 297 55.34 39.25 -16.82
C LEU A 297 55.44 40.75 -16.44
N PRO A 298 55.57 41.11 -15.14
CA PRO A 298 56.64 40.57 -14.29
C PRO A 298 56.34 40.26 -12.82
N THR A 299 57.09 39.27 -12.35
CA THR A 299 57.38 38.90 -10.96
C THR A 299 58.02 40.03 -10.14
N LYS A 300 57.58 40.16 -8.88
CA LYS A 300 58.45 40.58 -7.76
C LYS A 300 58.27 39.63 -6.56
N ARG A 301 59.37 38.98 -6.19
CA ARG A 301 59.60 38.24 -4.93
C ARG A 301 59.97 39.22 -3.82
N THR A 302 59.56 38.91 -2.59
CA THR A 302 60.26 39.07 -1.28
C THR A 302 59.19 38.87 -0.19
N LYS A 303 59.39 38.30 1.00
CA LYS A 303 60.45 37.57 1.72
C LYS A 303 59.78 36.99 2.98
N LEU A 304 60.29 35.88 3.50
CA LEU A 304 60.04 35.32 4.84
C LEU A 304 60.10 36.39 5.96
N VAL A 305 59.16 36.33 6.92
CA VAL A 305 59.42 36.66 8.34
C VAL A 305 58.57 35.73 9.22
N SER A 306 59.26 35.09 10.16
CA SER A 306 58.80 34.27 11.27
C SER A 306 57.96 35.05 12.29
N LEU A 307 56.95 34.41 12.87
CA LEU A 307 56.27 34.88 14.08
C LEU A 307 56.22 33.71 15.06
N ASP A 308 57.18 33.74 15.99
CA ASP A 308 57.12 33.00 17.23
C ASP A 308 56.02 33.57 18.12
N ARG A 309 55.36 32.65 18.81
CA ARG A 309 54.41 32.86 19.90
C ARG A 309 55.18 33.36 21.14
N GLU A 310 54.58 34.27 21.90
CA GLU A 310 54.11 33.97 23.26
C GLU A 310 53.33 35.17 23.85
N ALA A 311 52.69 34.87 24.99
CA ALA A 311 51.77 35.64 25.80
C ALA A 311 52.05 37.14 26.00
#